data_AF-A0A0M4DWY2-F1
#
_entry.id   AF-A0A0M4DWY2-F1
#
_cell.length_a   1.000
_cell.length_b   1.000
_cell.length_c   1.000
_cell.angle_alpha   90.00
_cell.angle_beta   90.00
_cell.angle_gamma   90.00
#
_symmetry.space_group_name_H-M   'P 1'
#
loop_
_entity.id
_entity.type
_entity.pdbx_description
1 polymer ?
#
loop_
_entity_poly.entity_id
_entity_poly.type
_entity_poly.pdbx_seq_one_letter_code
_entity_poly.pdbx_strand_id
1 'polypeptide(L)'
;MNLLDQYTDHLREFGAAATDGIKRVLAEGNYGQLRALDFDEDEQGVFVTIDISLSGEIVQRWGSDAYWRRHLIIQRQDGPIDPADFGAALVHTGVMEDLDTAGRRPPA
;
A
#
# COMPACT_ATOMS: atom_id res chain seq x y z
N MET A 1 -23.19 5.46 -11.15
CA MET A 1 -22.68 4.68 -10.01
C MET A 1 -21.17 4.84 -10.05
N ASN A 2 -20.55 5.26 -8.94
CA ASN A 2 -19.10 5.36 -8.87
C ASN A 2 -18.51 3.94 -8.65
N LEU A 3 -17.22 3.76 -8.87
CA LEU A 3 -16.57 2.45 -8.73
C LEU A 3 -16.44 2.03 -7.27
N LEU A 4 -16.31 2.99 -6.35
CA LEU A 4 -16.27 2.73 -4.90
C LEU A 4 -17.54 2.00 -4.40
N ASP A 5 -18.71 2.45 -4.85
CA ASP A 5 -20.01 1.85 -4.52
C ASP A 5 -20.19 0.51 -5.23
N GLN A 6 -19.75 0.42 -6.49
CA GLN A 6 -19.88 -0.80 -7.30
C GLN A 6 -19.05 -1.96 -6.73
N TYR A 7 -17.87 -1.67 -6.18
CA TYR A 7 -16.91 -2.68 -5.73
C TYR A 7 -16.69 -2.65 -4.22
N THR A 8 -17.68 -2.18 -3.45
CA THR A 8 -17.57 -2.03 -1.99
C THR A 8 -17.10 -3.30 -1.27
N ASP A 9 -17.61 -4.48 -1.65
CA ASP A 9 -17.22 -5.75 -1.03
C ASP A 9 -15.75 -6.10 -1.33
N HIS A 10 -15.33 -5.95 -2.59
CA HIS A 10 -13.95 -6.15 -3.00
C HIS A 10 -13.00 -5.19 -2.28
N LEU A 11 -13.35 -3.90 -2.18
CA LEU A 11 -12.54 -2.90 -1.49
C LEU A 11 -12.45 -3.15 0.01
N ARG A 12 -13.52 -3.67 0.63
CA ARG A 12 -13.51 -4.07 2.04
C ARG A 12 -12.57 -5.24 2.29
N GLU A 13 -12.67 -6.29 1.47
CA GLU A 13 -11.78 -7.46 1.56
C GLU A 13 -10.32 -7.07 1.32
N PHE A 14 -10.06 -6.32 0.26
CA PHE A 14 -8.74 -5.81 -0.08
C PHE A 14 -8.17 -4.95 1.07
N GLY A 15 -8.94 -3.99 1.57
CA GLY A 15 -8.51 -3.07 2.61
C GLY A 15 -8.17 -3.77 3.91
N ALA A 16 -8.96 -4.78 4.31
CA ALA A 16 -8.67 -5.60 5.48
C ALA A 16 -7.37 -6.40 5.30
N ALA A 17 -7.23 -7.12 4.18
CA ALA A 17 -6.05 -7.94 3.90
C ALA A 17 -4.78 -7.09 3.77
N ALA A 18 -4.85 -5.94 3.09
CA ALA A 18 -3.72 -5.03 2.91
C ALA A 18 -3.31 -4.39 4.24
N THR A 19 -4.28 -3.93 5.05
CA THR A 19 -4.00 -3.34 6.37
C THR A 19 -3.30 -4.33 7.28
N ASP A 20 -3.79 -5.56 7.37
CA ASP A 20 -3.22 -6.59 8.23
C ASP A 20 -1.83 -7.00 7.76
N GLY A 21 -1.64 -7.16 6.45
CA GLY A 21 -0.34 -7.48 5.86
C GLY A 21 0.71 -6.39 6.08
N ILE A 22 0.35 -5.13 5.82
CA ILE A 22 1.26 -3.99 6.04
C ILE A 22 1.62 -3.88 7.53
N LYS A 23 0.64 -3.97 8.44
CA LYS A 23 0.93 -3.92 9.88
C LYS A 23 1.88 -5.02 10.33
N ARG A 24 1.75 -6.24 9.78
CA ARG A 24 2.67 -7.34 10.06
C ARG A 24 4.08 -7.02 9.60
N VAL A 25 4.24 -6.59 8.34
CA VAL A 25 5.54 -6.16 7.78
C VAL A 25 6.19 -5.09 8.66
N LEU A 26 5.43 -4.06 9.04
CA LEU A 26 5.94 -2.95 9.86
C LEU A 26 6.38 -3.41 11.25
N ALA A 27 5.66 -4.35 11.85
CA ALA A 27 5.99 -4.92 13.15
C ALA A 27 7.23 -5.83 13.10
N GLU A 28 7.32 -6.70 12.08
CA GLU A 28 8.43 -7.64 11.89
C GLU A 28 9.74 -6.93 11.58
N GLY A 29 9.72 -5.93 10.70
CA GLY A 29 10.88 -5.13 10.32
C GLY A 29 11.19 -3.97 11.27
N ASN A 30 10.33 -3.70 12.26
CA ASN A 30 10.38 -2.50 13.10
C ASN A 30 10.49 -1.20 12.27
N TYR A 31 9.73 -1.12 11.18
CA TYR A 31 9.79 -0.02 10.23
C TYR A 31 8.96 1.20 10.66
N GLY A 32 7.96 0.98 11.51
CA GLY A 32 7.12 2.06 12.04
C GLY A 32 5.65 1.65 12.14
N GLN A 33 4.74 2.57 11.78
CA GLN A 33 3.31 2.39 11.98
C GLN A 33 2.51 2.89 10.78
N LEU A 34 1.52 2.09 10.35
CA LEU A 34 0.56 2.49 9.34
C LEU A 34 -0.31 3.62 9.91
N ARG A 35 -0.29 4.79 9.26
CA ARG A 35 -1.13 5.94 9.61
C ARG A 35 -2.48 5.86 8.93
N ALA A 36 -2.48 5.61 7.63
CA ALA A 36 -3.70 5.57 6.83
C ALA A 36 -3.59 4.56 5.68
N LEU A 37 -4.73 3.96 5.34
CA LEU A 37 -4.96 3.23 4.11
C LEU A 37 -6.33 3.65 3.59
N ASP A 38 -6.34 4.44 2.53
CA ASP A 38 -7.53 5.08 2.00
C ASP A 38 -7.75 4.68 0.54
N PHE A 39 -9.01 4.71 0.10
CA PHE A 39 -9.37 4.49 -1.28
C PHE A 39 -9.82 5.80 -1.92
N ASP A 40 -9.31 6.09 -3.11
CA ASP A 40 -9.70 7.25 -3.90
C ASP A 40 -10.05 6.84 -5.33
N GLU A 41 -10.99 7.55 -5.95
CA GLU A 41 -11.41 7.30 -7.34
C GLU A 41 -11.09 8.50 -8.21
N ASP A 42 -10.49 8.25 -9.38
CA ASP A 42 -10.28 9.23 -10.44
C ASP A 42 -10.76 8.73 -11.82
N GLU A 43 -10.36 9.42 -12.89
CA GLU A 43 -10.72 9.08 -14.27
C GLU A 43 -10.22 7.69 -14.72
N GLN A 44 -9.10 7.21 -14.16
CA GLN A 44 -8.48 5.92 -14.48
C GLN A 44 -9.12 4.76 -13.71
N GLY A 45 -9.57 5.00 -12.47
CA GLY A 45 -10.19 3.98 -11.65
C GLY A 45 -10.08 4.22 -10.14
N VAL A 46 -10.07 3.14 -9.36
CA VAL A 46 -9.90 3.20 -7.90
C VAL A 46 -8.46 2.88 -7.53
N PHE A 47 -7.91 3.73 -6.68
CA PHE A 47 -6.58 3.60 -6.10
C PHE A 47 -6.69 3.32 -4.61
N VAL A 48 -5.70 2.61 -4.09
CA VAL A 48 -5.38 2.57 -2.66
C VAL A 48 -4.18 3.47 -2.41
N THR A 49 -4.29 4.30 -1.38
CA THR A 49 -3.23 5.19 -0.90
C THR A 49 -2.80 4.73 0.49
N ILE A 50 -1.49 4.63 0.71
CA ILE A 50 -0.87 4.10 1.93
C ILE A 50 0.05 5.17 2.50
N ASP A 51 -0.14 5.50 3.78
CA ASP A 51 0.71 6.42 4.54
C ASP A 51 1.25 5.71 5.78
N ILE A 52 2.58 5.69 5.93
CA ILE A 52 3.29 5.03 7.02
C ILE A 52 4.19 6.05 7.71
N SER A 53 4.06 6.15 9.03
CA SER A 53 5.06 6.78 9.89
C SER A 53 6.26 5.86 9.99
N LEU A 54 7.41 6.29 9.52
CA LEU A 54 8.66 5.56 9.66
C LEU A 54 9.29 5.80 11.04
N SER A 55 10.10 4.87 11.51
CA SER A 55 10.79 4.99 12.80
C SER A 55 12.16 4.31 12.84
N GLY A 56 13.01 4.67 13.79
CA GLY A 56 14.31 4.00 13.97
C GLY A 56 15.28 4.21 12.79
N GLU A 57 16.03 3.17 12.44
CA GLU A 57 17.09 3.24 11.42
C GLU A 57 16.54 3.51 10.01
N ILE A 58 15.30 3.09 9.73
CA ILE A 58 14.70 3.27 8.41
C ILE A 58 14.53 4.74 8.06
N VAL A 59 14.27 5.62 9.04
CA VAL A 59 14.17 7.08 8.84
C VAL A 59 15.50 7.64 8.33
N GLN A 60 16.62 7.15 8.87
CA GLN A 60 17.95 7.61 8.46
C GLN A 60 18.29 7.15 7.03
N ARG A 61 17.93 5.90 6.69
CA ARG A 61 18.18 5.33 5.36
C ARG A 61 17.27 5.93 4.29
N TRP A 62 16.01 6.18 4.63
CA TRP A 62 14.99 6.77 3.75
C TRP A 62 15.18 8.28 3.60
N GLY A 63 15.70 8.96 4.63
CA GLY A 63 15.83 10.41 4.67
C GLY A 63 14.52 11.15 4.94
N SER A 64 13.47 10.44 5.36
CA SER A 64 12.15 10.98 5.70
C SER A 64 11.53 10.12 6.81
N ASP A 65 10.70 10.73 7.65
CA ASP A 65 9.91 10.08 8.70
C ASP A 65 8.55 9.57 8.20
N ALA A 66 8.27 9.73 6.91
CA ALA A 66 7.06 9.28 6.26
C ALA A 66 7.37 8.52 4.97
N TYR A 67 6.58 7.47 4.74
CA TYR A 67 6.50 6.74 3.49
C TYR A 67 5.09 6.85 2.94
N TRP A 68 4.98 7.12 1.64
CA TRP A 68 3.72 7.27 0.95
C TRP A 68 3.75 6.50 -0.38
N ARG A 69 2.66 5.77 -0.68
CA ARG A 69 2.51 5.04 -1.94
C ARG A 69 1.05 5.01 -2.37
N ARG A 70 0.81 5.13 -3.69
CA ARG A 70 -0.51 5.06 -4.31
C ARG A 70 -0.53 4.01 -5.41
N HIS A 71 -1.56 3.17 -5.43
CA HIS A 71 -1.66 2.00 -6.30
C HIS A 71 -3.04 1.84 -6.90
N LEU A 72 -3.10 1.71 -8.23
CA LEU A 72 -4.34 1.41 -8.93
C LEU A 72 -4.74 -0.05 -8.64
N ILE A 73 -5.98 -0.28 -8.24
CA ILE A 73 -6.50 -1.61 -7.89
C ILE A 73 -7.74 -2.00 -8.69
N ILE A 74 -8.48 -1.02 -9.22
CA ILE A 74 -9.63 -1.24 -10.10
C ILE A 74 -9.49 -0.29 -11.29
N GLN A 75 -9.49 -0.81 -12.51
CA GLN A 75 -9.56 -0.03 -13.74
C GLN A 75 -11.02 0.30 -14.08
N ARG A 76 -11.27 1.52 -14.57
CA ARG A 76 -12.63 1.97 -14.88
C ARG A 76 -13.33 1.15 -15.97
N GLN A 77 -12.57 0.63 -16.93
CA GLN A 77 -13.11 -0.14 -18.06
C GLN A 77 -13.15 -1.65 -17.77
N ASP A 78 -12.17 -2.17 -17.03
CA ASP A 78 -11.92 -3.60 -16.90
C ASP A 78 -12.29 -4.18 -15.53
N GLY A 79 -12.54 -3.32 -14.52
CA GLY A 79 -12.85 -3.74 -13.16
C GLY A 79 -11.59 -4.01 -12.32
N PRO A 80 -11.68 -4.86 -11.29
CA PRO A 80 -10.55 -5.19 -10.43
C PRO A 80 -9.39 -5.76 -11.23
N ILE A 81 -8.18 -5.24 -11.01
CA ILE A 81 -6.96 -5.70 -11.69
C ILE A 81 -6.62 -7.12 -11.23
N ASP A 82 -6.77 -7.37 -9.93
CA ASP A 82 -6.45 -8.62 -9.27
C ASP A 82 -7.58 -9.02 -8.30
N PRO A 83 -7.70 -10.32 -7.93
CA PRO A 83 -8.50 -10.72 -6.77
C PRO A 83 -8.04 -10.00 -5.50
N ALA A 84 -8.96 -9.68 -4.60
CA ALA A 84 -8.71 -8.82 -3.44
C ALA A 84 -7.49 -9.27 -2.60
N ASP A 85 -7.46 -10.55 -2.20
CA ASP A 85 -6.37 -11.11 -1.40
C ASP A 85 -5.03 -11.10 -2.13
N PHE A 86 -5.03 -11.39 -3.43
CA PHE A 86 -3.82 -11.43 -4.23
C PHE A 86 -3.26 -10.02 -4.46
N GLY A 87 -4.11 -9.07 -4.84
CA GLY A 87 -3.74 -7.66 -4.98
C GLY A 87 -3.21 -7.09 -3.66
N ALA A 88 -3.88 -7.38 -2.54
CA ALA A 88 -3.42 -6.96 -1.22
C ALA A 88 -2.04 -7.54 -0.86
N ALA A 89 -1.78 -8.81 -1.23
CA ALA A 89 -0.48 -9.45 -1.06
C ALA A 89 0.62 -8.77 -1.86
N LEU A 90 0.36 -8.44 -3.13
CA LEU A 90 1.30 -7.68 -3.96
C LEU A 90 1.61 -6.31 -3.36
N VAL A 91 0.58 -5.61 -2.87
CA VAL A 91 0.73 -4.28 -2.27
C VAL A 91 1.61 -4.33 -1.02
N HIS A 92 1.30 -5.19 -0.05
CA HIS A 92 2.11 -5.24 1.18
C HIS A 92 3.52 -5.79 0.95
N THR A 93 3.70 -6.66 -0.05
CA THR A 93 5.04 -7.13 -0.46
C THR A 93 5.84 -5.98 -1.07
N GLY A 94 5.23 -5.16 -1.93
CA GLY A 94 5.88 -3.98 -2.48
C GLY A 94 6.28 -2.96 -1.41
N VAL A 95 5.43 -2.76 -0.40
CA VAL A 95 5.76 -1.92 0.78
C VAL A 95 6.96 -2.49 1.53
N MET A 96 6.98 -3.79 1.80
CA MET A 96 8.12 -4.46 2.45
C MET A 96 9.41 -4.27 1.64
N GLU A 97 9.37 -4.51 0.32
CA GLU A 97 10.53 -4.38 -0.56
C GLU A 97 11.08 -2.95 -0.58
N ASP A 98 10.22 -1.93 -0.66
CA ASP A 98 10.65 -0.54 -0.60
C ASP A 98 11.37 -0.24 0.73
N LEU A 99 10.80 -0.69 1.85
CA LEU A 99 11.37 -0.45 3.17
C LEU A 99 12.67 -1.26 3.39
N ASP A 100 12.76 -2.48 2.88
CA ASP A 100 13.97 -3.31 2.93
C ASP A 100 15.12 -2.74 2.07
N THR A 101 14.76 -2.07 0.97
CA THR A 101 15.72 -1.50 0.01
C THR A 101 16.05 -0.03 0.26
N ALA A 102 15.33 0.62 1.17
CA ALA A 102 15.62 1.96 1.67
C ALA A 102 17.12 2.19 1.90
N GLY A 103 17.68 3.17 1.20
CA GLY A 103 19.09 3.56 1.36
C GLY A 103 20.10 2.67 0.63
N ARG A 104 19.68 1.64 -0.13
CA ARG A 104 20.57 0.99 -1.10
C ARG A 104 20.79 1.96 -2.25
N ARG A 105 21.85 2.77 -2.18
CA ARG A 105 22.38 3.45 -3.37
C ARG A 105 22.57 2.37 -4.45
N PRO A 106 22.19 2.62 -5.72
CA PRO A 106 22.71 1.80 -6.81
C PRO A 106 24.24 1.76 -6.67
N PRO A 107 24.90 0.62 -6.91
CA PRO A 107 26.35 0.64 -7.06
C PRO A 107 26.69 1.71 -8.12
N ALA A 108 27.61 2.60 -7.76
CA ALA A 108 28.07 3.69 -8.61
C ALA A 108 28.68 3.18 -9.93
#